data_AF-A0A0Q6L6I7-F1
#
_entry.id   AF-A0A0Q6L6I7-F1
#
_cell.length_a   1.000
_cell.length_b   1.000
_cell.length_c   1.000
_cell.angle_alpha   90.00
_cell.angle_beta   90.00
_cell.angle_gamma   90.00
#
_symmetry.space_group_name_H-M   'P 1'
#
loop_
_entity.id
_entity.type
_entity.pdbx_description
1 polymer ?
#
loop_
_entity_poly.entity_id
_entity_poly.type
_entity_poly.pdbx_seq_one_letter_code
_entity_poly.pdbx_strand_id
1 'polypeptide(L)' 'MQTEMHLLRDMTVEIVKNTLQIDDSDFDLPVAVGQNDVPAEKVPAFARYMQRPLDAKDGHSYEVSFLAEPE' A
#
# COMPACT_ATOMS: atom_id res chain seq x y z
N MET A 1 -17.16 -8.94 1.83
CA MET A 1 -16.10 -8.17 1.14
C MET A 1 -14.88 -9.03 1.07
N GLN A 2 -14.18 -9.05 -0.06
CA GLN A 2 -12.93 -9.78 -0.23
C GLN A 2 -11.80 -8.75 -0.15
N THR A 3 -10.79 -9.03 0.68
CA THR A 3 -9.60 -8.20 0.83
C THR A 3 -8.47 -8.80 0.01
N GLU A 4 -7.87 -8.01 -0.87
CA GLU A 4 -6.67 -8.41 -1.61
C GLU A 4 -5.44 -7.73 -1.01
N MET A 5 -4.40 -8.52 -0.72
CA MET A 5 -3.12 -8.05 -0.18
C MET A 5 -2.06 -8.06 -1.27
N HIS A 6 -1.40 -6.92 -1.48
CA HIS A 6 -0.36 -6.75 -2.49
C HIS A 6 0.99 -6.41 -1.85
N LEU A 7 2.01 -7.18 -2.23
CA LEU A 7 3.38 -6.97 -1.79
C LEU A 7 4.08 -5.95 -2.69
N LEU A 8 4.70 -4.96 -2.07
CA LEU A 8 5.41 -3.85 -2.70
C LEU A 8 6.92 -4.14 -2.77
N ARG A 9 7.52 -3.94 -3.94
CA ARG A 9 8.97 -3.94 -4.22
C ARG A 9 9.47 -2.52 -4.37
N ASP A 10 10.69 -2.28 -3.88
CA ASP A 10 11.44 -1.03 -4.08
C ASP A 10 10.69 0.24 -3.63
N MET A 11 9.75 0.09 -2.70
CA MET A 11 8.92 1.19 -2.20
C MET A 11 9.38 1.63 -0.82
N THR A 12 9.50 2.94 -0.61
CA THR A 12 9.84 3.52 0.71
C THR A 12 8.58 4.00 1.42
N VAL A 13 8.68 4.16 2.75
CA VAL A 13 7.61 4.74 3.59
C VAL A 13 7.16 6.11 3.06
N GLU A 14 8.09 6.95 2.60
CA GLU A 14 7.79 8.27 2.05
C GLU A 14 6.93 8.20 0.79
N ILE A 15 7.19 7.26 -0.11
CA ILE A 15 6.38 7.08 -1.33
C ILE A 15 4.96 6.64 -0.96
N VAL A 16 4.80 5.77 0.05
CA VAL A 16 3.48 5.34 0.54
C VAL A 16 2.72 6.53 1.11
N LYS A 17 3.35 7.31 1.99
CA LYS A 17 2.74 8.52 2.57
C LYS A 17 2.31 9.52 1.50
N ASN A 18 3.19 9.82 0.56
CA ASN A 18 2.89 10.73 -0.55
C ASN A 18 1.72 10.23 -1.42
N THR A 19 1.68 8.93 -1.71
CA THR A 19 0.61 8.33 -2.53
C THR A 19 -0.73 8.35 -1.79
N LEU A 20 -0.70 8.04 -0.49
CA LEU A 20 -1.89 8.06 0.36
C LEU A 20 -2.29 9.45 0.84
N GLN A 21 -1.48 10.48 0.56
CA GLN A 21 -1.65 11.85 1.06
C GLN A 21 -1.76 11.89 2.60
N ILE A 22 -0.93 11.09 3.26
CA ILE A 22 -0.80 11.06 4.71
C ILE A 22 0.14 12.18 5.13
N ASP A 23 -0.33 13.14 5.91
CA ASP A 23 0.52 14.17 6.51
C ASP A 23 1.28 13.58 7.71
N ASP A 24 2.52 14.02 7.91
CA ASP A 24 3.34 13.72 9.09
C ASP A 24 2.73 14.31 10.37
N SER A 25 1.85 15.31 10.24
CA SER A 25 1.11 15.90 11.36
C SER A 25 -0.05 15.03 11.86
N ASP A 26 -0.55 14.10 11.03
CA ASP A 26 -1.75 13.30 11.32
C ASP A 26 -1.43 11.97 12.04
N PHE A 27 -0.16 11.59 12.21
CA PHE A 27 0.18 10.28 12.76
C PHE A 27 1.41 10.23 13.69
N ASP A 28 1.12 9.95 14.97
CA ASP A 28 1.95 9.13 15.86
C ASP A 28 1.99 7.65 15.43
N LEU A 29 1.24 7.25 14.40
CA LEU A 29 1.37 5.89 13.89
C LEU A 29 2.71 5.79 13.17
N PRO A 30 3.66 4.98 13.69
CA PRO A 30 4.68 4.49 12.80
C PRO A 30 3.91 3.91 11.62
N VAL A 31 4.30 4.25 10.39
CA VAL A 31 4.04 3.38 9.26
C VAL A 31 4.76 2.09 9.64
N ALA A 32 4.11 1.30 10.48
CA ALA A 32 4.64 0.13 11.13
C ALA A 32 4.63 -0.91 10.04
N VAL A 33 5.66 -0.82 9.20
CA VAL A 33 6.39 -1.90 8.55
C VAL A 33 5.55 -3.17 8.52
N GLY A 34 4.55 -3.18 7.63
CA GLY A 34 3.50 -4.18 7.74
C GLY A 34 2.50 -4.00 6.63
N GLN A 35 1.35 -3.37 6.92
CA GLN A 35 0.18 -3.35 6.06
C GLN A 35 -0.56 -2.00 6.17
N ASN A 36 -1.11 -1.50 5.07
CA ASN A 36 -1.94 -0.29 5.04
C ASN A 36 -3.15 -0.49 4.13
N ASP A 37 -4.32 -0.01 4.57
CA ASP A 37 -5.52 0.09 3.76
C ASP A 37 -5.34 1.13 2.66
N VAL A 38 -5.71 0.77 1.42
CA VAL A 38 -5.57 1.62 0.24
C VAL A 38 -6.95 1.88 -0.39
N PRO A 39 -7.36 3.16 -0.52
CA PRO A 39 -8.53 3.51 -1.31
C PRO A 39 -8.39 3.03 -2.76
N ALA A 40 -9.46 2.47 -3.33
CA ALA A 40 -9.44 1.88 -4.68
C ALA A 40 -8.91 2.85 -5.76
N GLU A 41 -9.20 4.15 -5.65
CA GLU A 41 -8.70 5.19 -6.57
C GLU A 41 -7.16 5.38 -6.52
N LYS A 42 -6.51 5.04 -5.41
CA LYS A 42 -5.06 5.20 -5.21
C LYS A 42 -4.29 3.93 -5.57
N VAL A 43 -4.97 2.79 -5.67
CA VAL A 43 -4.41 1.49 -6.03
C VAL A 43 -3.54 1.53 -7.31
N PRO A 44 -3.96 2.20 -8.42
CA PRO A 44 -3.14 2.27 -9.64
C PRO A 44 -1.77 2.94 -9.43
N ALA A 45 -1.63 3.83 -8.46
CA ALA A 45 -0.35 4.50 -8.18
C ALA A 45 0.70 3.53 -7.60
N PHE A 46 0.26 2.43 -6.99
CA PHE A 46 1.11 1.37 -6.48
C PHE A 46 1.45 0.29 -7.53
N ALA A 47 0.78 0.29 -8.68
CA ALA A 47 0.89 -0.79 -9.68
C ALA A 47 2.33 -1.10 -10.12
N ARG A 48 3.18 -0.07 -10.24
CA ARG A 48 4.61 -0.23 -10.61
C ARG A 48 5.48 -0.85 -9.52
N TYR A 49 5.02 -0.84 -8.27
CA TYR A 49 5.71 -1.41 -7.12
C TYR A 49 5.16 -2.78 -6.75
N MET A 50 4.00 -3.18 -7.29
CA MET A 50 3.38 -4.46 -6.96
C MET A 50 4.11 -5.63 -7.62
N GLN A 51 4.28 -6.72 -6.86
CA GLN A 51 4.92 -7.94 -7.37
C GLN A 51 4.13 -8.59 -8.52
N ARG A 52 2.81 -8.41 -8.55
CA ARG A 52 1.92 -8.95 -9.58
C ARG A 52 1.13 -7.81 -10.22
N PRO A 53 0.81 -7.92 -11.52
CA PRO A 53 -0.12 -7.01 -12.16
C PRO A 53 -1.42 -6.96 -11.36
N LEU A 54 -1.88 -5.76 -11.03
CA LEU A 54 -3.12 -5.54 -10.32
C LEU A 54 -4.17 -4.96 -11.25
N ASP A 55 -5.35 -5.55 -11.21
CA ASP A 55 -6.56 -5.03 -11.82
C ASP A 55 -7.53 -4.67 -10.68
N ALA A 56 -7.71 -3.37 -10.44
CA ALA A 56 -8.57 -2.89 -9.37
C ALA A 56 -10.05 -3.13 -9.73
N LYS A 57 -10.78 -3.78 -8.83
CA LYS A 57 -12.18 -4.19 -8.98
C LYS A 57 -13.04 -3.43 -7.99
N ASP A 58 -14.20 -3.01 -8.46
CA ASP A 58 -15.20 -2.40 -7.58
C ASP A 58 -15.65 -3.35 -6.47
N GLY A 59 -15.89 -2.80 -5.27
CA GLY A 59 -16.38 -3.54 -4.10
C GLY A 59 -15.34 -4.37 -3.33
N HIS A 60 -14.06 -4.22 -3.65
CA HIS A 60 -12.95 -4.88 -2.94
C HIS A 60 -12.21 -3.90 -2.03
N SER A 61 -11.70 -4.43 -0.92
CA SER A 61 -10.76 -3.71 -0.05
C SER A 61 -9.34 -4.08 -0.44
N TYR A 62 -8.44 -3.11 -0.42
CA TYR A 62 -7.05 -3.29 -0.81
C TYR A 62 -6.13 -3.00 0.35
N GLU A 63 -5.19 -3.91 0.56
CA GLU A 63 -4.12 -3.74 1.53
C GLU A 63 -2.77 -3.82 0.80
N VAL A 64 -1.86 -2.90 1.10
CA VAL A 64 -0.48 -2.96 0.61
C VAL A 64 0.47 -3.24 1.75
N SER A 65 1.44 -4.12 1.50
CA SER A 65 2.42 -4.56 2.48
C SER A 65 3.84 -4.49 1.92
N PHE A 66 4.80 -4.08 2.74
CA PHE A 66 6.21 -4.11 2.36
C PHE A 66 6.69 -5.56 2.33
N LEU A 67 7.52 -5.90 1.34
CA LEU A 67 8.29 -7.13 1.44
C LEU A 67 9.23 -7.02 2.63
N ALA A 68 8.99 -7.83 3.67
CA ALA A 68 10.01 -8.09 4.66
C ALA A 68 11.20 -8.76 3.93
N GLU A 69 12.41 -8.22 4.08
CA GLU A 69 13.59 -8.94 3.63
C GLU A 69 13.62 -10.28 4.37
N PRO A 70 13.86 -11.40 3.68
CA PRO A 70 14.12 -12.66 4.37
C PRO A 70 15.40 -12.49 5.20
N GLU A 71 15.32 -12.78 6.51
CA GLU A 71 16.49 -12.88 7.40
C GLU A 71 17.56 -13.85 6.88
#